data_AF-A0A672KDZ7-F1
#
_entry.id   AF-A0A672KDZ7-F1
#
_cell.length_a   1.000
_cell.length_b   1.000
_cell.length_c   1.000
_cell.angle_alpha   90.00
_cell.angle_beta   90.00
_cell.angle_gamma   90.00
#
_symmetry.space_group_name_H-M   'P 1'
#
loop_
_entity.id
_entity.type
_entity.pdbx_description
1 polymer ?
#
loop_
_entity_poly.entity_id
_entity_poly.type
_entity_poly.pdbx_seq_one_letter_code
_entity_poly.pdbx_strand_id
1 'polypeptide(L)'
;MGNLFGKKKATRVTEQDRAVLLWILFPLFILQVQDIEFAQIEMKVFEGLKVGNDCLKKMHEVLSLEEVERIMDETHDSIEYQKQIDEMLAGSLTQEDEEAVLAELEAITQGEADLELPEVPEEELPEVPEQEPGLCFLLFYFCGNYYTCIAQHANANKTFL
;
A
#
# COMPACT_ATOMS: atom_id res chain seq x y z
N MET A 1 79.58 57.28 28.04
CA MET A 1 78.16 57.24 27.60
C MET A 1 77.99 55.99 26.74
N GLY A 2 77.43 54.93 27.29
CA GLY A 2 77.36 53.61 26.65
C GLY A 2 75.95 53.30 26.15
N ASN A 3 75.86 52.85 24.90
CA ASN A 3 74.62 52.51 24.20
C ASN A 3 73.84 51.37 24.90
N LEU A 4 72.57 51.64 25.22
CA LEU A 4 71.57 50.69 25.73
C LEU A 4 70.73 50.07 24.60
N PHE A 5 71.37 49.78 23.46
CA PHE A 5 70.73 49.09 22.34
C PHE A 5 71.17 47.62 22.32
N GLY A 6 70.26 46.70 22.67
CA GLY A 6 70.51 45.28 22.43
C GLY A 6 69.53 44.32 23.07
N LYS A 7 68.64 43.79 22.22
CA LYS A 7 67.84 42.56 22.37
C LYS A 7 66.45 42.75 23.01
N LYS A 8 65.49 43.15 22.16
CA LYS A 8 64.11 42.69 22.30
C LYS A 8 64.14 41.15 22.33
N LYS A 9 63.87 40.55 23.49
CA LYS A 9 63.60 39.11 23.59
C LYS A 9 62.32 38.86 22.80
N ALA A 10 62.46 38.36 21.57
CA ALA A 10 61.33 37.71 20.90
C ALA A 10 60.93 36.55 21.80
N THR A 11 59.77 36.65 22.45
CA THR A 11 59.14 35.55 23.16
C THR A 11 58.88 34.47 22.12
N ARG A 12 59.81 33.52 22.06
CA ARG A 12 59.77 32.39 21.16
C ARG A 12 58.64 31.51 21.67
N VAL A 13 57.44 31.71 21.14
CA VAL A 13 56.29 30.81 21.36
C VAL A 13 56.85 29.41 21.11
N THR A 14 56.95 28.63 22.18
CA THR A 14 57.52 27.30 22.09
C THR A 14 56.52 26.41 21.35
N GLU A 15 56.99 25.34 20.71
CA GLU A 15 56.09 24.29 20.18
C GLU A 15 55.06 23.84 21.23
N GLN A 16 55.46 23.87 22.51
CA GLN A 16 54.58 23.58 23.64
C GLN A 16 53.45 24.62 23.78
N ASP A 17 53.73 25.91 23.64
CA ASP A 17 52.69 26.95 23.70
C ASP A 17 51.68 26.84 22.54
N ARG A 18 52.15 26.43 21.34
CA ARG A 18 51.27 26.15 20.20
C ARG A 18 50.43 24.89 20.43
N ALA A 19 51.03 23.84 20.99
CA ALA A 19 50.33 22.61 21.34
C ALA A 19 49.26 22.85 22.41
N VAL A 20 49.52 23.71 23.41
CA VAL A 20 48.55 24.12 24.43
C VAL A 20 47.39 24.88 23.80
N LEU A 21 47.66 25.82 22.90
CA LEU A 21 46.60 26.52 22.15
C LEU A 21 45.76 25.54 21.33
N LEU A 22 46.40 24.60 20.62
CA LEU A 22 45.68 23.53 19.91
C LEU A 22 44.83 22.69 20.88
N TRP A 23 45.38 22.27 22.02
CA TRP A 23 44.65 21.44 22.98
C TRP A 23 43.42 22.13 23.59
N ILE A 24 43.50 23.44 23.80
CA ILE A 24 42.38 24.24 24.35
C ILE A 24 41.35 24.56 23.26
N LEU A 25 41.80 24.86 22.03
CA LEU A 25 40.91 25.33 20.96
C LEU A 25 40.31 24.20 20.13
N PHE A 26 40.95 23.03 20.07
CA PHE A 26 40.51 21.90 19.25
C PHE A 26 39.16 21.31 19.68
N PRO A 27 38.82 21.19 20.98
CA PRO A 27 37.48 20.80 21.41
C PRO A 27 36.39 21.79 20.98
N LEU A 28 36.70 23.09 21.02
CA LEU A 28 35.78 24.15 20.58
C LEU A 28 35.52 24.05 19.07
N PHE A 29 36.56 23.76 18.29
CA PHE A 29 36.42 23.52 16.85
C PHE A 29 35.56 22.29 16.54
N ILE A 30 35.76 21.17 17.25
CA ILE A 30 34.95 19.96 17.06
C ILE A 30 33.47 20.23 17.35
N LEU A 31 33.18 20.97 18.43
CA LEU A 31 31.81 21.30 18.81
C LEU A 31 31.12 22.18 17.74
N GLN A 32 31.82 23.18 17.22
CA GLN A 32 31.31 24.03 16.15
C GLN A 32 31.04 23.29 14.84
N VAL A 33 31.86 22.30 14.49
CA VAL A 33 31.63 21.47 13.29
C VAL A 33 30.40 20.59 13.45
N GLN A 34 30.19 20.01 14.64
CA GLN A 34 28.98 19.23 14.93
C GLN A 34 27.71 20.09 14.80
N ASP A 35 27.69 21.29 15.38
CA ASP A 35 26.54 22.20 15.30
C ASP A 35 26.18 22.54 13.83
N ILE A 36 27.18 22.72 12.97
CA ILE A 36 26.98 22.97 11.53
C ILE A 36 26.39 21.74 10.82
N GLU A 37 26.85 20.54 11.15
CA GLU A 37 26.33 19.30 10.55
C GLU A 37 24.86 19.05 10.95
N PHE A 38 24.51 19.31 12.21
CA PHE A 38 23.12 19.22 12.67
C PHE A 38 22.22 20.25 11.95
N ALA A 39 22.67 21.51 11.82
CA ALA A 39 21.92 22.54 11.08
C ALA A 39 21.72 22.18 9.59
N GLN A 40 22.71 21.53 8.95
CA GLN A 40 22.57 21.06 7.57
C GLN A 40 21.52 19.95 7.44
N ILE A 41 21.41 19.06 8.43
CA ILE A 41 20.39 18.00 8.44
C ILE A 41 19.00 18.59 8.65
N GLU A 42 18.87 19.56 9.57
CA GLU A 42 17.60 20.26 9.82
C GLU A 42 17.10 20.99 8.55
N MET A 43 18.01 21.61 7.80
CA MET A 43 17.69 22.23 6.50
C MET A 43 17.16 21.21 5.48
N LYS A 44 17.77 20.02 5.39
CA LYS A 44 17.30 18.94 4.51
C LYS A 44 15.92 18.41 4.91
N VAL A 45 15.63 18.32 6.21
CA VAL A 45 14.30 17.92 6.71
C VAL A 45 13.26 18.98 6.35
N PHE A 46 13.58 20.26 6.51
CA PHE A 46 12.68 21.36 6.15
C PHE A 46 12.39 21.42 4.64
N GLU A 47 13.41 21.23 3.80
CA GLU A 47 13.24 21.11 2.35
C GLU A 47 12.37 19.90 1.97
N GLY A 48 12.58 18.75 2.61
CA GLY A 48 11.75 17.56 2.44
C GLY A 48 10.28 17.80 2.79
N LEU A 49 10.02 18.50 3.89
CA LEU A 49 8.66 18.89 4.29
C LEU A 49 8.03 19.89 3.33
N LYS A 50 8.80 20.83 2.78
CA LYS A 50 8.32 21.79 1.78
C LYS A 50 7.90 21.08 0.48
N VAL A 51 8.75 20.19 -0.03
CA VAL A 51 8.45 19.38 -1.22
C VAL A 51 7.23 18.47 -0.96
N GLY A 52 7.14 17.87 0.23
CA GLY A 52 5.98 17.10 0.66
C GLY A 52 4.70 17.93 0.69
N ASN A 53 4.75 19.17 1.19
CA ASN A 53 3.60 20.09 1.20
C ASN A 53 3.15 20.50 -0.20
N ASP A 54 4.10 20.77 -1.11
CA ASP A 54 3.80 21.11 -2.50
C ASP A 54 3.24 19.91 -3.28
N CYS A 55 3.73 18.70 -3.02
CA CYS A 55 3.16 17.46 -3.57
C CYS A 55 1.74 17.23 -3.07
N LEU A 56 1.50 17.39 -1.76
CA LEU A 56 0.18 17.21 -1.16
C LEU A 56 -0.84 18.22 -1.70
N LYS A 57 -0.44 19.48 -1.93
CA LYS A 57 -1.28 20.50 -2.57
C LYS A 57 -1.69 20.11 -3.99
N LYS A 58 -0.74 19.62 -4.79
CA LYS A 58 -1.03 19.15 -6.16
C LYS A 58 -1.96 17.94 -6.17
N MET A 59 -1.79 17.00 -5.24
CA MET A 59 -2.72 15.89 -5.08
C MET A 59 -4.10 16.36 -4.63
N HIS A 60 -4.17 17.35 -3.73
CA HIS A 60 -5.44 17.92 -3.28
C HIS A 60 -6.16 18.70 -4.39
N GLU A 61 -5.41 19.32 -5.30
CA GLU A 61 -5.92 20.00 -6.50
C GLU A 61 -6.51 19.00 -7.51
N VAL A 62 -5.87 17.84 -7.71
CA VAL A 62 -6.39 16.76 -8.59
C VAL A 62 -7.60 16.04 -7.97
N LEU A 63 -7.77 16.10 -6.65
CA LEU A 63 -8.89 15.52 -5.92
C LEU A 63 -9.97 16.55 -5.55
N SER A 64 -9.92 17.78 -6.11
CA SER A 64 -10.94 18.77 -5.84
C SER A 64 -12.30 18.28 -6.36
N LEU A 65 -13.39 18.72 -5.70
CA LEU A 65 -14.77 18.34 -6.03
C LEU A 65 -15.12 18.51 -7.51
N GLU A 66 -14.46 19.42 -8.22
CA GLU A 66 -14.64 19.67 -9.65
C GLU A 66 -14.26 18.46 -10.52
N GLU A 67 -13.22 17.70 -10.14
CA GLU A 67 -12.84 16.48 -10.86
C GLU A 67 -13.85 15.34 -10.59
N VAL A 68 -14.36 15.27 -9.36
CA VAL A 68 -15.38 14.28 -8.98
C VAL A 68 -16.72 14.56 -9.68
N GLU A 69 -17.14 15.84 -9.74
CA GLU A 69 -18.32 16.26 -10.50
C GLU A 69 -18.16 15.93 -11.99
N ARG A 70 -16.99 16.21 -12.58
CA ARG A 70 -16.72 15.87 -13.99
C ARG A 70 -16.75 14.36 -14.26
N ILE A 71 -16.18 13.54 -13.37
CA ILE A 71 -16.21 12.08 -13.50
C ILE A 71 -17.64 11.53 -13.35
N MET A 72 -18.44 12.12 -12.46
CA MET A 72 -19.85 11.73 -12.31
C MET A 72 -20.67 12.09 -13.55
N ASP A 73 -20.46 13.27 -14.14
CA ASP A 73 -21.11 13.69 -15.39
C ASP A 73 -20.69 12.80 -16.58
N GLU A 74 -19.38 12.55 -16.75
CA GLU A 74 -18.85 11.65 -17.80
C GLU A 74 -19.38 10.20 -17.66
N THR A 75 -19.56 9.73 -16.42
CA THR A 75 -20.13 8.40 -16.15
C THR A 75 -21.63 8.37 -16.41
N HIS A 76 -22.37 9.43 -16.04
CA HIS A 76 -23.80 9.55 -16.29
C HIS A 76 -24.10 9.55 -17.79
N ASP A 77 -23.37 10.36 -18.57
CA ASP A 77 -23.50 10.42 -20.02
C ASP A 77 -23.19 9.06 -20.67
N SER A 78 -22.16 8.37 -20.18
CA SER A 78 -21.81 7.03 -20.67
C SER A 78 -22.90 5.99 -20.38
N ILE A 79 -23.57 6.09 -19.23
CA ILE A 79 -24.70 5.22 -18.87
C ILE A 79 -25.91 5.52 -19.77
N GLU A 80 -26.19 6.79 -20.06
CA GLU A 80 -27.26 7.15 -21.00
C GLU A 80 -26.99 6.62 -22.40
N TYR A 81 -25.76 6.73 -22.90
CA TYR A 81 -25.38 6.13 -24.18
C TYR A 81 -25.54 4.60 -24.18
N GLN A 82 -25.16 3.92 -23.10
CA GLN A 82 -25.40 2.48 -22.99
C GLN A 82 -26.90 2.16 -22.94
N LYS A 83 -27.71 2.93 -22.22
CA LYS A 83 -29.17 2.75 -22.23
C LYS A 83 -29.78 2.98 -23.62
N GLN A 84 -29.29 3.95 -24.37
CA GLN A 84 -29.73 4.16 -25.76
C GLN A 84 -29.33 2.98 -26.65
N ILE A 85 -28.13 2.42 -26.47
CA ILE A 85 -27.68 1.22 -27.18
C ILE A 85 -28.53 0.03 -26.76
N ASP A 86 -28.76 -0.17 -25.47
CA ASP A 86 -29.59 -1.24 -24.93
C ASP A 86 -31.03 -1.09 -25.41
N GLU A 87 -31.61 0.11 -25.48
CA GLU A 87 -32.95 0.35 -26.01
C GLU A 87 -33.02 0.08 -27.52
N MET A 88 -31.98 0.46 -28.27
CA MET A 88 -31.86 0.15 -29.70
C MET A 88 -31.64 -1.36 -29.95
N LEU A 89 -30.94 -2.06 -29.06
CA LEU A 89 -30.61 -3.49 -29.19
C LEU A 89 -31.62 -4.42 -28.51
N ALA A 90 -32.39 -3.93 -27.53
CA ALA A 90 -33.32 -4.71 -26.72
C ALA A 90 -34.43 -5.35 -27.55
N GLY A 91 -34.58 -4.96 -28.81
CA GLY A 91 -35.45 -5.62 -29.77
C GLY A 91 -36.91 -5.51 -29.34
N SER A 92 -37.65 -4.60 -29.97
CA SER A 92 -39.10 -4.59 -29.83
C SER A 92 -39.66 -5.84 -30.54
N LEU A 93 -39.80 -6.95 -29.81
CA LEU A 93 -40.82 -7.94 -30.17
C LEU A 93 -42.16 -7.32 -29.81
N THR A 94 -43.05 -7.21 -30.79
CA THR A 94 -44.41 -6.79 -30.50
C THR A 94 -45.09 -7.89 -29.69
N GLN A 95 -46.16 -7.55 -28.97
CA GLN A 95 -46.89 -8.53 -28.16
C GLN A 95 -47.40 -9.72 -29.00
N GLU A 96 -47.62 -9.50 -30.31
CA GLU A 96 -47.95 -10.54 -31.29
C GLU A 96 -46.76 -11.47 -31.61
N ASP A 97 -45.54 -10.94 -31.68
CA ASP A 97 -44.33 -11.73 -31.93
C ASP A 97 -43.98 -12.62 -30.72
N GLU A 98 -44.20 -12.12 -29.50
CA GLU A 98 -44.01 -12.89 -28.27
C GLU A 98 -44.98 -14.08 -28.18
N GLU A 99 -46.26 -13.88 -28.51
CA GLU A 99 -47.25 -14.96 -28.56
C GLU A 99 -46.93 -16.00 -29.64
N ALA A 100 -46.48 -15.57 -30.83
CA ALA A 100 -46.10 -16.48 -31.91
C ALA A 100 -44.91 -17.37 -31.52
N VAL A 101 -43.89 -16.79 -30.89
CA VAL A 101 -42.71 -17.55 -30.41
C VAL A 101 -43.09 -18.51 -29.28
N LEU A 102 -43.95 -18.09 -28.34
CA LEU A 102 -44.45 -18.96 -27.28
C LEU A 102 -45.22 -20.17 -27.82
N ALA A 103 -46.07 -19.96 -28.84
CA ALA A 103 -46.80 -21.04 -29.48
C ALA A 103 -45.88 -22.03 -30.21
N GLU A 104 -44.83 -21.54 -30.89
CA GLU A 104 -43.81 -22.41 -31.50
C GLU A 104 -43.05 -23.22 -30.45
N LEU A 105 -42.67 -22.61 -29.32
CA LEU A 105 -41.96 -23.29 -28.24
C LEU A 105 -42.82 -24.40 -27.60
N GLU A 106 -44.10 -24.12 -27.39
CA GLU A 106 -45.05 -25.10 -26.87
C GLU A 106 -45.22 -26.28 -27.83
N ALA A 107 -45.26 -26.03 -29.14
CA ALA A 107 -45.32 -27.09 -30.14
C ALA A 107 -44.07 -28.00 -30.13
N ILE A 108 -42.88 -27.44 -29.90
CA ILE A 108 -41.63 -28.20 -29.79
C ILE A 108 -41.63 -29.03 -28.48
N THR A 109 -41.99 -28.43 -27.35
CA THR A 109 -42.00 -29.12 -26.05
C THR A 109 -43.08 -30.18 -25.94
N GLN A 110 -44.24 -29.99 -26.56
CA GLN A 110 -45.26 -31.05 -26.69
C GLN A 110 -44.76 -32.21 -27.56
N GLY A 111 -43.94 -31.93 -28.58
CA GLY A 111 -43.27 -32.97 -29.37
C GLY A 111 -42.17 -33.72 -28.61
N GLU A 112 -41.54 -33.08 -27.63
CA GLU A 112 -40.54 -33.68 -26.74
C GLU A 112 -41.16 -34.42 -25.54
N ALA A 113 -42.34 -34.00 -25.07
CA ALA A 113 -43.06 -34.65 -23.97
C ALA A 113 -43.56 -36.06 -24.31
N ASP A 114 -43.68 -36.40 -25.60
CA ASP A 114 -44.03 -37.74 -26.10
C ASP A 114 -42.78 -38.64 -26.28
N LEU A 115 -41.58 -38.12 -25.99
CA LEU A 115 -40.36 -38.91 -25.87
C LEU A 115 -40.23 -39.37 -24.41
N GLU A 116 -40.72 -40.56 -24.10
CA GLU A 116 -40.40 -41.28 -22.84
C GLU A 116 -38.87 -41.45 -22.76
N LEU A 117 -38.20 -40.49 -22.14
CA LEU A 117 -36.79 -40.59 -21.77
C LEU A 117 -36.69 -41.73 -20.73
N PRO A 118 -35.90 -42.79 -21.00
CA PRO A 118 -35.77 -43.91 -20.08
C PRO A 118 -35.14 -43.45 -18.74
N GLU A 119 -35.63 -44.01 -17.63
CA GLU A 119 -35.13 -43.69 -16.29
C GLU A 119 -33.62 -43.93 -16.19
N VAL A 120 -32.91 -42.90 -15.73
CA VAL A 120 -31.46 -42.95 -15.48
C VAL A 120 -31.20 -43.98 -14.37
N PRO A 121 -30.35 -45.00 -14.58
CA PRO A 121 -30.03 -45.98 -13.53
C PRO A 121 -29.43 -45.33 -12.28
N GLU A 122 -30.04 -45.57 -11.12
CA GLU A 122 -29.57 -45.14 -9.79
C GLU A 122 -28.46 -46.07 -9.23
N GLU A 123 -27.43 -46.37 -10.02
CA GLU A 123 -26.31 -47.17 -9.53
C GLU A 123 -25.43 -46.29 -8.62
N GLU A 124 -25.39 -46.59 -7.31
CA GLU A 124 -24.53 -45.90 -6.35
C GLU A 124 -23.07 -45.99 -6.81
N LEU A 125 -22.51 -44.83 -7.19
CA LEU A 125 -21.11 -44.73 -7.57
C LEU A 125 -20.22 -45.14 -6.39
N PRO A 126 -19.14 -45.91 -6.63
CA PRO A 126 -18.26 -46.36 -5.56
C PRO A 126 -17.69 -45.18 -4.78
N GLU A 127 -17.77 -45.26 -3.45
CA GLU A 127 -17.16 -44.28 -2.55
C GLU A 127 -15.65 -44.21 -2.81
N VAL A 128 -15.20 -43.03 -3.21
CA VAL A 128 -13.77 -42.73 -3.34
C VAL A 128 -13.15 -42.84 -1.95
N PRO A 129 -12.07 -43.62 -1.76
CA PRO A 129 -11.47 -43.81 -0.45
C PRO A 129 -11.03 -42.46 0.14
N GLU A 130 -11.52 -42.16 1.35
CA GLU A 130 -11.05 -41.03 2.15
C GLU A 130 -9.53 -41.15 2.35
N GLN A 131 -8.79 -40.24 1.74
CA GLN A 131 -7.34 -40.15 1.95
C GLN A 131 -7.10 -39.65 3.38
N GLU A 132 -6.45 -40.47 4.21
CA GLU A 132 -5.93 -40.04 5.50
C GLU A 132 -5.14 -38.73 5.33
N PRO A 133 -5.36 -37.71 6.17
CA PRO A 133 -4.66 -36.44 6.03
C PRO A 133 -3.17 -36.67 6.30
N GLY A 134 -2.40 -36.75 5.23
CA GLY A 134 -0.95 -36.83 5.26
C GLY A 134 -0.33 -35.63 5.99
N LEU A 135 0.98 -35.72 6.24
CA LEU A 135 1.82 -34.78 7.01
C LEU A 135 1.55 -33.27 6.81
N CYS A 136 0.92 -32.87 5.70
CA CYS A 136 0.47 -31.51 5.44
C CYS A 136 -0.48 -30.96 6.53
N PHE A 137 -1.37 -31.79 7.08
CA PHE A 137 -2.32 -31.36 8.12
C PHE A 137 -1.64 -31.15 9.49
N LEU A 138 -0.63 -31.97 9.80
CA LEU A 138 0.18 -31.82 11.02
C LEU A 138 1.05 -30.55 10.97
N LEU A 139 1.55 -30.16 9.79
CA LEU A 139 2.29 -28.90 9.63
C LEU A 139 1.40 -27.67 9.86
N PHE A 140 0.13 -27.71 9.46
CA PHE A 140 -0.84 -26.65 9.78
C PHE A 140 -1.13 -26.56 11.28
N TYR A 141 -1.30 -27.70 11.96
CA TYR A 141 -1.56 -27.75 13.41
C TYR A 141 -0.37 -27.26 14.26
N PHE A 142 0.87 -27.53 13.82
CA PHE A 142 2.07 -27.04 14.51
C PHE A 142 2.35 -25.56 14.22
N CYS A 143 2.06 -25.06 13.02
CA CYS A 143 2.21 -23.64 12.69
C CYS A 143 1.16 -22.78 13.44
N GLY A 144 -0.09 -23.26 13.54
CA GLY A 144 -1.16 -22.56 14.25
C GLY A 144 -0.93 -22.41 15.77
N ASN A 145 -0.34 -23.41 16.42
CA ASN A 145 -0.05 -23.34 17.86
C ASN A 145 1.19 -22.50 18.23
N TYR A 146 2.08 -22.21 17.27
CA TYR A 146 3.24 -21.37 17.53
C TYR A 146 2.85 -19.89 17.72
N TYR A 147 1.84 -19.41 16.97
CA TYR A 147 1.34 -18.03 17.10
C TYR A 147 0.56 -17.79 18.39
N THR A 148 -0.20 -18.78 18.88
CA THR A 148 -0.89 -18.68 20.18
C THR A 148 0.09 -18.73 21.36
N CYS A 149 1.17 -19.51 21.26
CA CYS A 149 2.20 -19.59 22.31
C CYS A 149 3.03 -18.29 22.44
N ILE A 150 3.35 -17.62 21.33
CA ILE A 150 4.01 -16.30 21.35
C ILE A 150 3.09 -15.22 21.90
N ALA A 151 1.79 -15.22 21.54
CA ALA A 151 0.83 -14.25 22.06
C ALA A 151 0.64 -14.37 23.59
N GLN A 152 0.65 -15.60 24.13
CA GLN A 152 0.53 -15.84 25.57
C GLN A 152 1.76 -15.28 26.34
N HIS A 153 2.97 -15.43 25.80
CA HIS A 153 4.20 -14.90 26.41
C HIS A 153 4.32 -13.37 26.30
N ALA A 154 3.79 -12.76 25.23
CA ALA A 154 3.77 -11.30 25.09
C ALA A 154 2.82 -10.61 26.09
N ASN A 155 1.72 -11.28 26.49
CA ASN A 155 0.77 -10.73 27.46
C ASN A 155 1.24 -10.89 28.92
N ALA A 156 2.01 -11.94 29.24
CA ALA A 156 2.57 -12.16 30.57
C ALA A 156 3.63 -11.12 30.99
N ASN A 157 4.28 -10.46 30.02
CA ASN A 157 5.34 -9.47 30.29
C ASN A 157 4.82 -8.02 30.45
N LYS A 158 3.50 -7.81 30.32
CA LYS A 158 2.86 -6.48 30.46
C LYS A 158 2.28 -6.22 31.85
N THR A 159 2.35 -7.19 32.77
CA THR A 159 1.87 -7.08 34.16
C THR A 159 3.00 -6.88 35.17
N PHE A 160 4.23 -6.65 34.68
CA PHE A 160 5.43 -6.42 35.51
C PHE A 160 6.09 -5.05 35.27
N LEU A 161 5.30 -4.06 34.85
CA LEU A 161 5.58 -2.63 35.00
C LEU A 161 4.36 -1.94 35.64
#